data_AF-A0A4Y7U4F1-F1
#
_entry.id   AF-A0A4Y7U4F1-F1
#
_cell.length_a   1.000
_cell.length_b   1.000
_cell.length_c   1.000
_cell.angle_alpha   90.00
_cell.angle_beta   90.00
_cell.angle_gamma   90.00
#
_symmetry.space_group_name_H-M   'P 1'
#
loop_
_entity.id
_entity.type
_entity.pdbx_description
1 polymer ?
#
loop_
_entity_poly.entity_id
_entity_poly.type
_entity_poly.pdbx_seq_one_letter_code
_entity_poly.pdbx_strand_id
1 'polypeptide(L)'
;NNYIDLSVKSADAKTVSIENVGGFAIPFEVNVVYADGTQEALHQTPAIWEKNQKVATITLKSKKQIKEITVDNGIFLDATPANNTWKSK
;
A
#
# COMPACT_ATOMS: atom_id res chain seq x y z
N ASN A 1 4.74 11.08 -14.80
CA ASN A 1 5.33 9.72 -14.99
C ASN A 1 4.29 8.85 -15.67
N ASN A 2 4.75 7.85 -16.44
CA ASN A 2 3.89 6.95 -17.22
C ASN A 2 4.37 5.50 -17.06
N TYR A 3 4.55 5.05 -15.82
CA TYR A 3 4.94 3.67 -15.50
C TYR A 3 4.25 3.23 -14.19
N ILE A 4 4.41 1.96 -13.83
CA ILE A 4 3.87 1.41 -12.59
C ILE A 4 4.98 1.40 -11.54
N ASP A 5 4.76 2.11 -10.45
CA ASP A 5 5.64 2.15 -9.27
C ASP A 5 4.83 2.70 -8.11
N LEU A 6 4.52 1.82 -7.15
CA LEU A 6 3.82 2.16 -5.92
C LEU A 6 4.72 1.83 -4.73
N SER A 7 4.83 2.76 -3.79
CA SER A 7 5.63 2.54 -2.58
C SER A 7 4.82 2.70 -1.30
N VAL A 8 5.20 1.96 -0.26
CA VAL A 8 4.65 2.22 1.09
C VAL A 8 5.39 3.42 1.68
N LYS A 9 4.73 4.57 1.69
CA LYS A 9 5.29 5.83 2.18
C LYS A 9 5.40 5.85 3.71
N SER A 10 4.34 5.43 4.38
CA SER A 10 4.28 5.40 5.83
C SER A 10 3.12 4.53 6.32
N ALA A 11 3.26 4.04 7.55
CA ALA A 11 2.19 3.37 8.25
C ALA A 11 2.16 3.79 9.72
N ASP A 12 0.95 3.94 10.24
CA ASP A 12 0.67 4.07 11.66
C ASP A 12 -0.37 3.02 12.08
N ALA A 13 -0.82 3.03 13.34
CA ALA A 13 -1.75 2.03 13.87
C ALA A 13 -3.14 2.00 13.21
N LYS A 14 -3.49 2.96 12.36
CA LYS A 14 -4.81 3.08 11.72
C LYS A 14 -4.76 3.34 10.24
N THR A 15 -3.67 3.86 9.71
CA THR A 15 -3.58 4.30 8.32
C THR A 15 -2.30 3.84 7.65
N VAL A 16 -2.43 3.55 6.37
CA VAL A 16 -1.33 3.25 5.46
C VAL A 16 -1.37 4.28 4.35
N SER A 17 -0.24 4.93 4.09
CA SER A 17 -0.08 5.86 2.97
C SER A 17 0.73 5.18 1.88
N ILE A 18 0.14 5.11 0.69
CA ILE A 18 0.77 4.59 -0.52
C ILE A 18 1.08 5.75 -1.44
N GLU A 19 2.31 5.85 -1.92
CA GLU A 19 2.73 6.84 -2.90
C GLU A 19 2.73 6.24 -4.31
N ASN A 20 2.10 6.95 -5.24
CA ASN A 20 2.11 6.60 -6.66
C ASN A 20 3.28 7.32 -7.35
N VAL A 21 4.44 6.67 -7.33
CA VAL A 21 5.67 7.19 -7.92
C VAL A 21 5.56 7.16 -9.45
N GLY A 22 4.99 6.08 -10.00
CA GLY A 22 4.91 5.83 -11.44
C GLY A 22 3.84 6.64 -12.18
N GLY A 23 2.82 7.13 -11.46
CA GLY A 23 1.77 8.01 -11.96
C GLY A 23 0.58 7.30 -12.62
N PHE A 24 0.58 5.97 -12.72
CA PHE A 24 -0.57 5.21 -13.21
C PHE A 24 -1.58 4.91 -12.12
N ALA A 25 -2.86 5.16 -12.41
CA ALA A 25 -3.96 4.81 -11.53
C ALA A 25 -4.33 3.33 -11.72
N ILE A 26 -3.62 2.43 -11.02
CA ILE A 26 -3.85 0.99 -11.06
C ILE A 26 -4.60 0.50 -9.81
N PRO A 27 -5.32 -0.64 -9.89
CA PRO A 27 -5.72 -1.37 -8.71
C PRO A 27 -4.50 -2.05 -8.05
N PHE A 28 -4.59 -2.28 -6.74
CA PHE A 28 -3.56 -2.96 -5.97
C PHE A 28 -4.16 -3.55 -4.68
N GLU A 29 -3.43 -4.45 -4.03
CA GLU A 29 -3.77 -4.95 -2.70
C GLU A 29 -2.78 -4.43 -1.67
N VAL A 30 -3.28 -4.12 -0.47
CA VAL A 30 -2.44 -3.86 0.70
C VAL A 30 -2.55 -5.04 1.63
N ASN A 31 -1.44 -5.77 1.77
CA ASN A 31 -1.30 -6.90 2.67
C ASN A 31 -0.65 -6.43 3.97
N VAL A 32 -1.34 -6.64 5.08
CA VAL A 32 -0.90 -6.23 6.42
C VAL A 32 -0.68 -7.47 7.26
N VAL A 33 0.50 -7.58 7.87
CA VAL A 33 0.82 -8.58 8.90
C VAL A 33 0.90 -7.86 10.23
N TYR A 34 0.15 -8.34 11.22
CA TYR A 34 0.17 -7.79 12.58
C TYR A 34 1.19 -8.52 13.47
N ALA A 35 1.54 -7.89 14.59
CA ALA A 35 2.49 -8.43 15.56
C ALA A 35 2.02 -9.76 16.19
N ASP A 36 0.70 -10.00 16.26
CA ASP A 36 0.09 -11.25 16.73
C ASP A 36 0.04 -12.35 15.64
N GLY A 37 0.60 -12.09 14.46
CA GLY A 37 0.64 -13.02 13.33
C GLY A 37 -0.62 -13.04 12.46
N THR A 38 -1.69 -12.33 12.85
CA THR A 38 -2.89 -12.21 12.00
C THR A 38 -2.61 -11.34 10.77
N GLN A 39 -3.39 -11.55 9.71
CA GLN A 39 -3.23 -10.88 8.43
C GLN A 39 -4.53 -10.21 7.98
N GLU A 40 -4.41 -9.06 7.31
CA GLU A 40 -5.50 -8.35 6.65
C GLU A 40 -5.07 -8.02 5.21
N ALA A 41 -5.95 -8.27 4.23
CA ALA A 41 -5.76 -7.85 2.84
C ALA A 41 -6.84 -6.83 2.47
N LEU A 42 -6.42 -5.68 1.94
CA LEU A 42 -7.30 -4.58 1.54
C LEU A 42 -7.18 -4.33 0.04
N HIS A 43 -8.16 -4.79 -0.73
CA HIS A 43 -8.23 -4.53 -2.16
C HIS A 43 -8.62 -3.07 -2.46
N GLN A 44 -7.82 -2.40 -3.28
CA GLN A 44 -8.07 -1.03 -3.75
C GLN A 44 -8.32 -1.02 -5.25
N THR A 45 -9.39 -0.33 -5.66
CA THR A 45 -9.66 -0.07 -7.08
C THR A 45 -9.00 1.24 -7.50
N PRO A 46 -8.88 1.53 -8.81
CA PRO A 46 -8.30 2.79 -9.29
C PRO A 46 -9.00 4.06 -8.76
N ALA A 47 -10.23 3.95 -8.25
CA ALA A 47 -10.96 5.06 -7.65
C ALA A 47 -10.26 5.67 -6.43
N ILE A 48 -9.38 4.93 -5.73
CA ILE A 48 -8.62 5.45 -4.59
C ILE A 48 -7.75 6.68 -4.95
N TRP A 49 -7.38 6.80 -6.23
CA TRP A 49 -6.54 7.87 -6.76
C TRP A 49 -7.32 9.15 -7.13
N GLU A 50 -8.65 9.13 -7.12
CA GLU A 50 -9.50 10.21 -7.63
C GLU A 50 -9.23 11.56 -6.95
N LYS A 51 -9.16 11.56 -5.61
CA LYS A 51 -8.95 12.78 -4.83
C LYS A 51 -7.50 13.24 -4.81
N ASN A 52 -6.56 12.29 -4.92
CA ASN A 52 -5.15 12.56 -4.91
C ASN A 52 -4.40 11.46 -5.66
N GLN A 53 -3.99 11.77 -6.89
CA GLN A 53 -3.31 10.81 -7.76
C GLN A 53 -1.90 10.44 -7.28
N LYS A 54 -1.30 11.24 -6.38
CA LYS A 54 0.07 11.02 -5.89
C LYS A 54 0.12 10.19 -4.61
N VAL A 55 -0.91 10.28 -3.76
CA VAL A 55 -0.94 9.61 -2.46
C VAL A 55 -2.33 9.09 -2.15
N ALA A 56 -2.43 7.78 -1.91
CA ALA A 56 -3.62 7.13 -1.38
C ALA A 56 -3.45 6.90 0.13
N THR A 57 -4.50 7.18 0.90
CA THR A 57 -4.55 6.87 2.34
C THR A 57 -5.63 5.82 2.58
N ILE A 58 -5.21 4.71 3.16
CA ILE A 58 -6.06 3.53 3.41
C ILE A 58 -6.23 3.38 4.91
N THR A 59 -7.48 3.32 5.35
CA THR A 59 -7.82 3.10 6.77
C THR A 59 -7.89 1.60 7.06
N LEU A 60 -7.15 1.17 8.08
CA LEU A 60 -7.16 -0.20 8.58
C LEU A 60 -8.34 -0.41 9.51
N LYS A 61 -8.96 -1.60 9.44
CA LYS A 61 -10.08 -1.95 10.33
C LYS A 61 -9.59 -2.35 11.71
N SER A 62 -8.43 -2.99 11.76
CA SER A 62 -7.78 -3.42 12.99
C SER A 62 -7.01 -2.26 13.63
N LYS A 63 -6.96 -2.25 14.97
CA LYS A 63 -6.07 -1.36 15.76
C LYS A 63 -4.84 -2.10 16.30
N LYS A 64 -4.60 -3.33 15.81
CA LYS A 64 -3.46 -4.15 16.23
C LYS A 64 -2.15 -3.49 15.79
N GLN A 65 -1.10 -3.75 16.55
CA GLN A 65 0.24 -3.33 16.16
C GLN A 65 0.63 -3.99 14.84
N ILE A 66 1.05 -3.19 13.89
CA ILE A 66 1.48 -3.65 12.56
C ILE A 66 2.94 -4.11 12.65
N LYS A 67 3.24 -5.23 12.00
CA LYS A 67 4.58 -5.77 11.84
C LYS A 67 5.14 -5.46 10.45
N GLU A 68 4.33 -5.68 9.42
CA GLU A 68 4.74 -5.54 8.02
C GLU A 68 3.55 -5.12 7.16
N ILE A 69 3.81 -4.30 6.14
CA ILE A 69 2.87 -3.95 5.10
C ILE A 69 3.55 -4.18 3.76
N THR A 70 2.83 -4.79 2.83
CA THR A 70 3.26 -4.95 1.44
C THR A 70 2.18 -4.45 0.50
N VAL A 71 2.57 -3.64 -0.48
CA VAL A 71 1.76 -3.31 -1.64
C VAL A 71 2.00 -4.37 -2.71
N ASP A 72 0.93 -5.05 -3.10
CA ASP A 72 0.93 -6.03 -4.17
C ASP A 72 0.18 -5.47 -5.37
N ASN A 73 0.89 -5.33 -6.49
CA ASN A 73 0.33 -4.84 -7.75
C ASN A 73 -0.20 -6.01 -8.62
N GLY A 74 -0.22 -7.24 -8.13
CA GLY A 74 -0.67 -8.42 -8.86
C GLY A 74 0.21 -8.72 -10.08
N ILE A 75 -0.37 -8.66 -11.27
CA ILE A 75 0.33 -8.97 -12.53
C ILE A 75 1.14 -7.78 -13.08
N PHE A 76 1.04 -6.61 -12.46
CA PHE A 76 1.70 -5.41 -12.95
C PHE A 76 3.16 -5.36 -12.52
N LEU A 77 4.04 -5.03 -13.47
CA LEU A 77 5.46 -4.86 -13.20
C LEU A 77 5.73 -3.51 -12.53
N ASP A 78 6.05 -3.55 -11.24
CA ASP A 78 6.53 -2.40 -10.48
C ASP A 78 8.00 -2.08 -10.79
N ALA A 79 8.33 -0.81 -11.03
CA ALA A 79 9.69 -0.39 -11.35
C ALA A 79 10.65 -0.47 -10.15
N THR A 80 10.15 -0.39 -8.91
CA THR A 80 10.97 -0.36 -7.70
C THR A 80 10.42 -1.31 -6.61
N PRO A 81 10.37 -2.65 -6.82
CA PRO A 81 9.72 -3.59 -5.89
C PRO A 81 10.26 -3.57 -4.44
N ALA A 82 11.49 -3.07 -4.24
CA ALA A 82 12.13 -2.96 -2.94
C ALA A 82 11.43 -1.96 -2.00
N ASN A 83 10.65 -1.01 -2.52
CA ASN A 83 9.94 0.00 -1.72
C ASN A 83 8.46 -0.36 -1.46
N ASN A 84 8.00 -1.49 -2.00
CA ASN A 84 6.63 -1.99 -1.81
C ASN A 84 6.39 -2.51 -0.40
N THR A 85 7.46 -2.75 0.37
CA THR A 85 7.37 -3.33 1.71
C THR A 85 7.85 -2.34 2.76
N TRP A 86 7.01 -2.11 3.75
CA TRP A 86 7.34 -1.40 4.99
C TRP A 86 7.33 -2.37 6.16
N LYS A 87 8.28 -2.21 7.09
CA LYS A 87 8.37 -3.00 8.32
C LYS A 87 8.42 -2.08 9.52
N SER A 88 7.73 -2.47 10.60
CA SER A 88 7.86 -1.77 11.87
C SER A 88 9.31 -1.85 12.36
N LYS A 89 9.81 -0.72 12.91
CA LYS A 89 11.11 -0.71 13.59
C LYS A 89 11.07 -1.51 14.88
#